data_AF-A0A3D2GUB3-F1
#
_entry.id   AF-A0A3D2GUB3-F1
#
_cell.length_a   1.000
_cell.length_b   1.000
_cell.length_c   1.000
_cell.angle_alpha   90.00
_cell.angle_beta   90.00
_cell.angle_gamma   90.00
#
_symmetry.space_group_name_H-M   'P 1'
#
loop_
_entity.id
_entity.type
_entity.pdbx_description
1 polymer ?
#
loop_
_entity_poly.entity_id
_entity_poly.type
_entity_poly.pdbx_seq_one_letter_code
_entity_poly.pdbx_strand_id
1 'polypeptide(L)'
;MILQKNWQELIKPNKLSVVPGSEAVRTATIVAEPLERGFAITLGNALRRILLSSLQGAAVTSVQIDGVLHEFSSIPGVHEDVTDIVLNIKSLSLKMHGEGPKRMTLVGS
;
A
#
# COMPACT_ATOMS: atom_id res chain seq x y z
N MET A 1 -42.04 -35.98 -6.66
CA MET A 1 -40.78 -35.80 -5.90
C MET A 1 -40.44 -34.32 -5.95
N ILE A 2 -40.77 -33.56 -4.90
CA ILE A 2 -40.58 -32.11 -4.86
C ILE A 2 -39.14 -31.85 -4.40
N LEU A 3 -38.33 -31.23 -5.24
CA LEU A 3 -36.98 -30.79 -4.90
C LEU A 3 -37.10 -29.65 -3.87
N GLN A 4 -36.96 -29.95 -2.57
CA GLN A 4 -36.82 -28.90 -1.56
C GLN A 4 -35.50 -28.15 -1.82
N LYS A 5 -35.61 -26.89 -2.27
CA LYS A 5 -34.46 -25.98 -2.31
C LYS A 5 -34.09 -25.62 -0.87
N ASN A 6 -33.17 -26.36 -0.28
CA ASN A 6 -32.53 -26.03 1.01
C ASN A 6 -31.50 -24.90 0.86
N TRP A 7 -31.91 -23.78 0.24
CA TRP A 7 -31.04 -22.61 0.13
C TRP A 7 -31.47 -21.58 1.17
N GLN A 8 -30.72 -21.48 2.27
CA GLN A 8 -30.80 -20.33 3.16
C GLN A 8 -30.01 -19.18 2.51
N GLU A 9 -30.59 -17.97 2.52
CA GLU A 9 -29.89 -16.78 2.07
C GLU A 9 -28.70 -16.50 3.00
N LEU A 10 -27.52 -16.28 2.43
CA LEU A 10 -26.31 -15.95 3.18
C LEU A 10 -26.52 -14.64 3.96
N ILE A 11 -26.12 -14.62 5.23
CA ILE A 11 -26.00 -13.38 6.00
C ILE A 11 -24.99 -12.46 5.32
N LYS A 12 -25.47 -11.31 4.84
CA LYS A 12 -24.65 -10.22 4.31
C LYS A 12 -24.46 -9.16 5.40
N PRO A 13 -23.27 -8.54 5.50
CA PRO A 13 -23.06 -7.45 6.44
C PRO A 13 -23.89 -6.24 6.00
N ASN A 14 -24.65 -5.67 6.93
CA ASN A 14 -25.62 -4.60 6.64
C ASN A 14 -24.96 -3.22 6.57
N LYS A 15 -23.83 -3.02 7.24
CA LYS A 15 -23.08 -1.76 7.24
C LYS A 15 -21.60 -2.01 7.48
N LEU A 16 -20.77 -1.25 6.79
CA LEU A 16 -19.35 -1.13 7.07
C LEU A 16 -19.13 0.05 8.02
N SER A 17 -18.44 -0.17 9.14
CA SER A 17 -17.98 0.93 10.00
C SER A 17 -16.49 1.13 9.82
N VAL A 18 -16.06 2.40 9.74
CA VAL A 18 -14.66 2.77 9.61
C VAL A 18 -14.29 3.55 10.87
N VAL A 19 -13.39 3.00 11.64
CA VAL A 19 -12.85 3.60 12.86
C VAL A 19 -11.46 4.15 12.51
N PRO A 20 -11.23 5.46 12.63
CA PRO A 20 -9.91 6.05 12.36
C PRO A 20 -8.87 5.53 13.37
N GLY A 21 -7.65 5.31 12.91
CA GLY A 21 -6.50 4.96 13.76
C GLY A 21 -5.85 6.19 14.39
N SER A 22 -4.69 5.99 15.03
CA SER A 22 -3.87 7.07 15.62
C SER A 22 -3.49 8.14 14.60
N GLU A 23 -3.16 7.72 13.37
CA GLU A 23 -2.99 8.60 12.22
C GLU A 23 -4.16 8.39 11.25
N ALA A 24 -5.24 9.16 11.42
CA ALA A 24 -6.49 8.98 10.66
C ALA A 24 -6.31 9.01 9.12
N VAL A 25 -5.25 9.65 8.62
CA VAL A 25 -4.92 9.71 7.18
C VAL A 25 -4.26 8.43 6.67
N ARG A 26 -3.54 7.70 7.53
CA ARG A 26 -2.72 6.54 7.15
C ARG A 26 -3.17 5.22 7.77
N THR A 27 -4.03 5.26 8.77
CA THR A 27 -4.46 4.07 9.52
C THR A 27 -5.95 4.14 9.81
N ALA A 28 -6.66 3.04 9.52
CA ALA A 28 -8.05 2.87 9.84
C ALA A 28 -8.36 1.39 10.12
N THR A 29 -9.35 1.14 10.97
CA THR A 29 -9.94 -0.18 11.21
C THR A 29 -11.32 -0.24 10.56
N ILE A 30 -11.53 -1.23 9.71
CA ILE A 30 -12.79 -1.45 9.02
C ILE A 30 -13.49 -2.65 9.67
N VAL A 31 -14.72 -2.45 10.15
CA VAL A 31 -15.53 -3.52 10.78
C VAL A 31 -16.74 -3.83 9.89
N ALA A 32 -16.87 -5.11 9.54
CA ALA A 32 -17.97 -5.65 8.74
C ALA A 32 -18.68 -6.77 9.51
N GLU A 33 -19.94 -6.51 9.89
CA GLU A 33 -20.78 -7.45 10.62
C GLU A 33 -22.26 -7.25 10.27
N PRO A 34 -23.12 -8.28 10.43
CA PRO A 34 -22.79 -9.67 10.76
C PRO A 34 -22.24 -10.44 9.54
N LEU A 35 -21.51 -11.52 9.79
CA LEU A 35 -21.01 -12.45 8.76
C LEU A 35 -21.42 -13.88 9.12
N GLU A 36 -21.65 -14.69 8.09
CA GLU A 36 -21.81 -16.14 8.25
C GLU A 36 -20.62 -16.76 9.00
N ARG A 37 -20.90 -17.81 9.79
CA ARG A 37 -19.85 -18.52 10.51
C ARG A 37 -18.80 -19.04 9.51
N GLY A 38 -17.54 -18.73 9.76
CA GLY A 38 -16.40 -19.12 8.91
C GLY A 38 -16.12 -18.17 7.74
N PHE A 39 -17.05 -17.30 7.33
CA PHE A 39 -16.83 -16.37 6.21
C PHE A 39 -15.83 -15.26 6.55
N ALA A 40 -15.71 -14.89 7.83
CA ALA A 40 -14.72 -13.89 8.28
C ALA A 40 -13.29 -14.27 7.89
N ILE A 41 -12.91 -15.55 8.02
CA ILE A 41 -11.58 -16.04 7.66
C ILE A 41 -11.38 -16.00 6.14
N THR A 42 -12.38 -16.46 5.38
CA THR A 42 -12.34 -16.46 3.91
C THR A 42 -12.17 -15.05 3.35
N LEU A 43 -13.00 -14.11 3.82
CA LEU A 43 -12.96 -12.72 3.38
C LEU A 43 -11.68 -12.02 3.85
N GLY A 44 -11.32 -12.18 5.13
CA GLY A 44 -10.12 -11.56 5.71
C GLY A 44 -8.83 -12.00 5.01
N ASN A 45 -8.70 -13.30 4.71
CA ASN A 45 -7.54 -13.81 3.98
C ASN A 45 -7.48 -13.29 2.54
N ALA A 46 -8.64 -13.24 1.85
CA ALA A 46 -8.70 -12.69 0.50
C ALA A 46 -8.30 -11.21 0.47
N LEU A 47 -8.90 -10.39 1.35
CA LEU A 47 -8.60 -8.96 1.47
C LEU A 47 -7.13 -8.73 1.84
N ARG A 48 -6.60 -9.45 2.83
CA ARG A 48 -5.18 -9.36 3.22
C ARG A 48 -4.25 -9.60 2.03
N ARG A 49 -4.51 -10.63 1.23
CA ARG A 49 -3.68 -10.94 0.05
C ARG A 49 -3.74 -9.82 -0.99
N ILE A 50 -4.95 -9.37 -1.33
CA ILE A 50 -5.14 -8.31 -2.32
C ILE A 50 -4.47 -7.01 -1.88
N LEU A 51 -4.69 -6.60 -0.62
CA LEU A 51 -4.13 -5.37 -0.06
C LEU A 51 -2.59 -5.40 0.01
N LEU A 52 -1.98 -6.56 0.24
CA LEU A 52 -0.52 -6.68 0.32
C LEU A 52 0.17 -6.84 -1.04
N SER A 53 -0.51 -7.39 -2.05
CA SER A 53 0.17 -7.77 -3.30
C SER A 53 -0.32 -7.06 -4.56
N SER A 54 -1.51 -6.44 -4.53
CA SER A 54 -2.20 -6.01 -5.76
C SER A 54 -2.62 -4.53 -5.74
N LEU A 55 -2.21 -3.78 -4.72
CA LEU A 55 -2.46 -2.34 -4.69
C LEU A 55 -1.58 -1.62 -5.70
N GLN A 56 -2.22 -0.83 -6.54
CA GLN A 56 -1.56 0.08 -7.46
C GLN A 56 -1.04 1.29 -6.70
N GLY A 57 0.15 1.75 -7.05
CA GLY A 57 0.77 2.92 -6.45
C GLY A 57 1.89 3.44 -7.33
N ALA A 58 2.46 4.58 -6.93
CA ALA A 58 3.66 5.14 -7.53
C ALA A 58 4.83 4.95 -6.57
N ALA A 59 5.98 4.53 -7.09
CA ALA A 59 7.21 4.38 -6.35
C ALA A 59 8.40 4.79 -7.23
N VAL A 60 9.48 5.25 -6.60
CA VAL A 60 10.73 5.50 -7.31
C VAL A 60 11.37 4.17 -7.69
N THR A 61 11.59 3.95 -8.98
CA THR A 61 12.15 2.70 -9.51
C THR A 61 13.66 2.76 -9.75
N SER A 62 14.21 3.96 -9.94
CA SER A 62 15.64 4.17 -10.15
C SER A 62 16.04 5.58 -9.73
N VAL A 63 17.30 5.73 -9.34
CA VAL A 63 17.91 7.00 -8.94
C VAL A 63 19.26 7.12 -9.64
N GLN A 64 19.57 8.31 -10.14
CA GLN A 64 20.88 8.66 -10.65
C GLN A 64 21.37 9.87 -9.85
N ILE A 65 22.58 9.78 -9.31
CA ILE A 65 23.20 10.84 -8.52
C ILE A 65 24.49 11.25 -9.22
N ASP A 66 24.63 12.54 -9.49
CA ASP A 66 25.80 13.06 -10.19
C ASP A 66 27.07 12.91 -9.34
N GLY A 67 28.15 12.44 -9.96
CA GLY A 67 29.43 12.19 -9.29
C GLY A 67 29.49 10.93 -8.43
N VAL A 68 28.41 10.14 -8.36
CA VAL A 68 28.36 8.87 -7.62
C VAL A 68 28.46 7.69 -8.58
N LEU A 69 29.46 6.84 -8.36
CA LEU A 69 29.70 5.64 -9.18
C LEU A 69 28.97 4.39 -8.64
N HIS A 70 28.77 4.30 -7.33
CA HIS A 70 28.16 3.15 -6.66
C HIS A 70 27.48 3.56 -5.34
N GLU A 71 26.60 2.71 -4.84
CA GLU A 71 25.75 2.92 -3.66
C GLU A 71 26.49 3.03 -2.33
N PHE A 72 27.75 2.60 -2.28
CA PHE A 72 28.59 2.61 -1.07
C PHE A 72 29.49 3.84 -0.95
N SER A 73 29.32 4.86 -1.81
CA SER A 73 30.15 6.07 -1.74
C SER A 73 29.55 7.13 -0.82
N SER A 74 30.40 8.03 -0.32
CA SER A 74 29.97 9.26 0.36
C SER A 74 29.98 10.44 -0.62
N ILE A 75 29.12 11.43 -0.38
CA ILE A 75 29.05 12.67 -1.18
C ILE A 75 29.62 13.83 -0.33
N PRO A 76 30.63 14.56 -0.81
CA PRO A 76 31.15 15.73 -0.10
C PRO A 76 30.04 16.74 0.21
N GLY A 77 29.94 17.16 1.46
CA GLY A 77 28.92 18.12 1.91
C GLY A 77 27.56 17.51 2.25
N VAL A 78 27.39 16.20 2.13
CA VAL A 78 26.19 15.47 2.54
C VAL A 78 26.49 14.65 3.79
N HIS A 79 25.60 14.71 4.78
CA HIS A 79 25.76 14.00 6.05
C HIS A 79 25.48 12.50 5.93
N GLU A 80 24.51 12.14 5.08
CA GLU A 80 24.09 10.76 4.81
C GLU A 80 24.97 10.14 3.73
N ASP A 81 25.21 8.82 3.81
CA ASP A 81 25.83 8.11 2.70
C ASP A 81 24.81 7.80 1.59
N VAL A 82 25.28 7.32 0.43
CA VAL A 82 24.39 7.04 -0.70
C VAL A 82 23.37 5.93 -0.38
N THR A 83 23.71 4.97 0.48
CA THR A 83 22.77 3.90 0.86
C THR A 83 21.62 4.47 1.69
N ASP A 84 21.91 5.33 2.65
CA ASP A 84 20.91 6.05 3.45
C ASP A 84 19.99 6.90 2.57
N ILE A 85 20.57 7.64 1.62
CA ILE A 85 19.81 8.44 0.64
C ILE A 85 18.86 7.55 -0.17
N VAL A 86 19.34 6.39 -0.67
CA VAL A 86 18.51 5.44 -1.43
C VAL A 86 17.37 4.88 -0.56
N LEU A 87 17.64 4.56 0.70
CA LEU A 87 16.60 4.09 1.64
C LEU A 87 15.54 5.17 1.92
N ASN A 88 15.97 6.41 2.12
CA ASN A 88 15.08 7.55 2.29
C ASN A 88 14.21 7.77 1.05
N ILE A 89 14.79 7.70 -0.15
CA ILE A 89 14.04 7.80 -1.41
C ILE A 89 13.01 6.68 -1.56
N LYS A 90 13.34 5.44 -1.16
CA LYS A 90 12.37 4.31 -1.17
C LYS A 90 11.17 4.55 -0.25
N SER A 91 11.35 5.31 0.83
CA SER A 91 10.27 5.64 1.78
C SER A 91 9.36 6.78 1.32
N LEU A 92 9.71 7.48 0.24
CA LEU A 92 8.97 8.64 -0.24
C LEU A 92 7.53 8.26 -0.64
N SER A 93 6.56 8.95 -0.03
CA SER A 93 5.15 8.80 -0.38
C SER A 93 4.82 9.64 -1.62
N LEU A 94 4.55 8.97 -2.75
CA LEU A 94 4.26 9.60 -4.03
C LEU A 94 2.80 9.41 -4.45
N LYS A 95 2.20 10.47 -4.99
CA LYS A 95 0.91 10.41 -5.69
C LYS A 95 1.12 10.91 -7.12
N MET A 96 1.07 9.99 -8.08
CA MET A 96 1.24 10.32 -9.49
C MET A 96 -0.13 10.58 -10.14
N HIS A 97 -0.27 11.73 -10.79
CA HIS A 97 -1.51 12.13 -11.48
C HIS A 97 -1.53 11.76 -12.97
N GLY A 98 -0.41 11.27 -13.51
CA GLY A 98 -0.30 10.82 -14.89
C GLY A 98 -0.01 9.32 -14.97
N GLU A 99 0.00 8.80 -16.19
CA GLU A 99 0.35 7.41 -16.46
C GLU A 99 1.80 7.25 -16.90
N GLY A 100 2.34 6.06 -16.65
CA GLY A 100 3.68 5.66 -17.07
C GLY A 100 4.83 6.28 -16.26
N PRO A 101 6.08 5.92 -16.60
CA PRO A 101 7.25 6.43 -15.89
C PRO A 101 7.45 7.94 -16.09
N LYS A 102 7.82 8.64 -15.00
CA LYS A 102 8.18 10.06 -15.03
C LYS A 102 9.55 10.27 -14.38
N ARG A 103 10.36 11.13 -14.99
CA ARG A 103 11.65 11.56 -14.44
C ARG A 103 11.47 12.87 -13.69
N MET A 104 12.02 12.93 -12.48
CA MET A 104 12.09 14.14 -11.65
C MET A 104 13.57 14.48 -11.43
N THR A 105 13.89 15.77 -11.40
CA THR A 105 15.24 16.26 -11.13
C THR A 105 15.15 17.27 -10.00
N LEU A 106 15.97 17.08 -8.96
CA LEU A 106 16.17 18.06 -7.91
C LEU A 106 17.38 18.91 -8.30
N VAL A 107 17.19 20.22 -8.43
CA VAL A 107 18.27 21.18 -8.63
C VAL A 107 18.49 21.94 -7.32
N GLY A 108 19.75 22.05 -6.90
CA GLY A 108 20.11 22.88 -5.75
C GLY A 108 19.80 24.34 -6.06
N SER A 109 19.10 24.99 -5.15
CA SER A 109 18.86 26.45 -5.14
C SER A 109 20.09 27.21 -4.67
#